data_AF-A0A815WDH6-F1
#
_entry.id   AF-A0A815WDH6-F1
#
_cell.length_a   1.000
_cell.length_b   1.000
_cell.length_c   1.000
_cell.angle_alpha   90.00
_cell.angle_beta   90.00
_cell.angle_gamma   90.00
#
_symmetry.space_group_name_H-M   'P 1'
#
loop_
_entity.id
_entity.type
_entity.pdbx_description
1 polymer ?
#
loop_
_entity_poly.entity_id
_entity_poly.type
_entity_poly.pdbx_seq_one_letter_code
_entity_poly.pdbx_strand_id
1 'polypeptide(L)' 'SGYVIDNWNVWFYGSKIPDAKASSFEILENGYAKDTWTIYFMGKPVEGLKPIFFKDLVK' A
#
# COMPACT_ATOMS: atom_id res chain seq x y z
N SER A 1 8.14 -8.57 -1.65
CA SER A 1 7.20 -7.80 -2.51
C SER A 1 8.00 -6.83 -3.36
N GLY A 2 7.39 -6.19 -4.37
CA GLY A 2 8.02 -5.11 -5.15
C GLY A 2 8.03 -3.74 -4.44
N TYR A 3 7.54 -3.67 -3.20
CA TYR A 3 7.45 -2.43 -2.44
C TYR A 3 8.76 -2.11 -1.71
N VAL A 4 9.13 -0.84 -1.72
CA VAL A 4 10.22 -0.26 -0.93
C VAL A 4 9.65 0.93 -0.17
N ILE A 5 10.01 1.09 1.10
CA ILE A 5 9.54 2.16 1.97
C ILE A 5 10.76 2.79 2.63
N ASP A 6 10.86 4.11 2.60
CA ASP A 6 11.79 4.87 3.44
C ASP A 6 11.01 5.75 4.43
N ASN A 7 11.68 6.67 5.12
CA ASN A 7 11.03 7.51 6.13
C ASN A 7 9.91 8.42 5.57
N TRP A 8 9.85 8.66 4.26
CA TRP A 8 8.95 9.65 3.66
C TRP A 8 8.14 9.14 2.47
N ASN A 9 8.62 8.11 1.79
CA ASN A 9 8.12 7.72 0.49
C ASN A 9 7.94 6.21 0.41
N VAL A 10 7.06 5.84 -0.51
CA VAL A 10 6.82 4.46 -0.89
C VAL A 10 7.02 4.32 -2.38
N TRP A 11 7.63 3.21 -2.79
CA TRP A 11 7.86 2.86 -4.18
C TRP A 11 7.37 1.45 -4.47
N PHE A 12 7.04 1.21 -5.73
CA PHE A 12 6.78 -0.12 -6.28
C PHE A 12 7.60 -0.31 -7.54
N TYR A 13 8.50 -1.30 -7.54
CA TYR A 13 9.47 -1.57 -8.62
C TYR A 13 10.16 -0.30 -9.16
N GLY A 14 10.68 0.53 -8.25
CA GLY A 14 11.41 1.75 -8.57
C GLY A 14 10.52 2.96 -8.93
N SER A 15 9.21 2.79 -9.04
CA SER A 15 8.27 3.89 -9.29
C SER A 15 7.71 4.40 -7.97
N LYS A 16 7.84 5.70 -7.71
CA LYS A 16 7.27 6.33 -6.50
C LYS A 16 5.76 6.24 -6.55
N ILE A 17 5.14 5.82 -5.46
CA ILE A 17 3.69 5.87 -5.26
C ILE A 17 3.37 7.25 -4.70
N PRO A 18 2.74 8.14 -5.48
CA PRO A 18 2.38 9.47 -4.99
C PRO A 18 1.36 9.35 -3.85
N ASP A 19 1.44 10.30 -2.91
CA ASP A 19 0.54 10.48 -1.76
C ASP A 19 0.47 9.35 -0.72
N ALA A 20 1.11 8.22 -0.97
CA ALA A 20 1.23 7.11 -0.03
C ALA A 20 1.89 7.55 1.28
N LYS A 21 1.28 7.16 2.41
CA LYS A 21 1.78 7.53 3.74
C LYS A 21 2.77 6.50 4.24
N ALA A 22 4.06 6.76 4.01
CA ALA A 22 5.15 5.88 4.45
C ALA A 22 5.09 5.53 5.95
N SER A 23 4.71 6.49 6.80
CA SER A 23 4.63 6.30 8.26
C SER A 23 3.60 5.27 8.72
N SER A 24 2.63 4.89 7.86
CA SER A 24 1.60 3.89 8.17
C SER A 24 1.46 2.83 7.09
N PHE A 25 2.44 2.72 6.19
CA PHE A 25 2.39 1.80 5.07
C PHE A 25 2.68 0.36 5.54
N GLU A 26 1.78 -0.55 5.23
CA GLU A 26 1.83 -1.97 5.57
C GLU A 26 1.80 -2.78 4.28
N ILE A 27 2.84 -3.57 4.03
CA ILE A 27 2.88 -4.51 2.91
C ILE A 27 2.11 -5.76 3.34
N LEU A 28 1.14 -6.17 2.52
CA LEU A 28 0.33 -7.37 2.71
C LEU A 28 0.80 -8.46 1.71
N GLU A 29 0.11 -9.60 1.70
CA GLU A 29 0.39 -10.67 0.77
C GLU A 29 -0.10 -10.39 -0.66
N ASN A 30 0.37 -11.19 -1.62
CA ASN A 30 -0.15 -11.25 -3.00
C ASN A 30 -0.15 -9.90 -3.75
N GLY A 31 0.80 -9.02 -3.41
CA GLY A 31 0.95 -7.72 -4.07
C GLY A 31 0.07 -6.61 -3.50
N TYR A 32 -0.72 -6.92 -2.47
CA TYR A 32 -1.45 -5.91 -1.75
C TYR A 32 -0.56 -5.18 -0.75
N ALA A 33 -0.92 -3.93 -0.50
CA ALA A 33 -0.41 -3.12 0.58
C ALA A 33 -1.48 -2.12 0.97
N LYS A 34 -1.27 -1.40 2.07
CA LYS A 34 -2.15 -0.32 2.48
C LYS A 34 -1.40 0.76 3.21
N ASP A 35 -1.99 1.95 3.28
CA ASP A 35 -1.73 2.89 4.35
C ASP A 35 -3.02 3.11 5.16
N THR A 36 -3.01 4.12 6.04
CA THR A 36 -4.18 4.49 6.85
C THR A 36 -5.44 4.78 6.01
N TRP A 37 -5.28 5.23 4.76
CA TRP A 37 -6.36 5.79 3.95
C TRP A 37 -6.67 4.97 2.69
N THR A 38 -5.67 4.28 2.15
CA THR A 38 -5.71 3.72 0.80
C THR A 38 -5.22 2.28 0.79
N ILE A 39 -5.91 1.42 0.04
CA ILE A 39 -5.42 0.09 -0.35
C ILE A 39 -4.68 0.21 -1.67
N TYR A 40 -3.56 -0.49 -1.80
CA TYR A 40 -2.76 -0.57 -3.01
C TYR A 40 -2.69 -2.00 -3.53
N PHE A 41 -2.80 -2.18 -4.83
CA PHE A 41 -2.50 -3.42 -5.52
C PHE A 41 -1.40 -3.17 -6.54
N MET A 42 -0.26 -3.84 -6.38
CA MET A 42 0.91 -3.69 -7.24
C MET A 42 1.28 -2.22 -7.49
N GLY A 43 1.34 -1.42 -6.42
CA GLY A 43 1.71 -0.01 -6.45
C GLY A 43 0.60 0.97 -6.89
N LYS A 44 -0.60 0.48 -7.25
CA LYS A 44 -1.72 1.33 -7.68
C LYS A 44 -2.79 1.42 -6.60
N PRO A 45 -3.33 2.63 -6.30
CA PRO A 45 -4.44 2.77 -5.37
C PRO A 45 -5.67 2.03 -5.90
N VAL A 46 -6.38 1.34 -5.02
CA VAL A 46 -7.64 0.66 -5.30
C VAL A 46 -8.78 1.54 -4.82
N GLU A 47 -9.53 2.10 -5.76
CA GLU A 47 -10.65 2.98 -5.46
C GLU A 47 -11.85 2.23 -4.85
N GLY A 48 -12.64 2.93 -4.03
CA GLY A 48 -13.87 2.40 -3.46
C GLY A 48 -13.70 1.41 -2.31
N LEU A 49 -12.47 1.01 -1.98
CA LEU A 49 -12.17 0.16 -0.83
C LEU A 49 -11.60 0.98 0.33
N LYS A 50 -12.16 0.76 1.53
CA LYS A 50 -11.62 1.34 2.75
C LYS A 50 -10.68 0.34 3.42
N PRO A 51 -9.49 0.77 3.89
CA PRO A 51 -8.54 -0.13 4.53
C PRO A 51 -9.07 -0.89 5.75
N ILE A 52 -10.08 -0.32 6.42
CA ILE A 52 -10.71 -0.90 7.61
C ILE A 52 -11.41 -2.25 7.33
N PHE A 53 -11.81 -2.51 6.08
CA PHE A 53 -12.44 -3.78 5.69
C PHE A 53 -11.45 -4.80 5.10
N PHE A 54 -10.19 -4.40 4.90
CA PHE A 54 -9.25 -5.16 4.08
C PHE A 54 -8.37 -6.12 4.89
N LYS A 55 -8.11 -5.81 6.18
CA LYS A 55 -7.27 -6.66 7.04
C LYS A 55 -7.87 -8.06 7.27
N ASP A 56 -9.18 -8.21 7.10
CA ASP A 56 -9.87 -9.49 7.23
C ASP A 56 -9.93 -10.29 5.92
N LEU A 57 -9.57 -9.69 4.78
CA LEU A 57 -9.70 -10.27 3.43
C LEU A 57 -8.41 -10.85 2.86
N VAL A 58 -7.25 -10.42 3.38
CA VAL A 58 -5.94 -10.87 2.89
C VAL A 58 -5.10 -11.22 4.11
N LYS A 59 -4.93 -12.52 4.33
CA LYS A 59 -3.95 -13.06 5.28
C LYS A 59 -2.58 -13.02 4.64
#